data_AF-A0A0Q1DUQ0-F1
#
_entry.id   AF-A0A0Q1DUQ0-F1
#
_cell.length_a   1.000
_cell.length_b   1.000
_cell.length_c   1.000
_cell.angle_alpha   90.00
_cell.angle_beta   90.00
_cell.angle_gamma   90.00
#
_symmetry.space_group_name_H-M   'P 1'
#
loop_
_entity.id
_entity.type
_entity.pdbx_description
1 polymer ?
#
loop_
_entity_poly.entity_id
_entity_poly.type
_entity_poly.pdbx_seq_one_letter_code
_entity_poly.pdbx_strand_id
1 'polypeptide(L)'
;MQLKLIASHILIFIISIFGITHLYEYVGNGTTEIIYAIFHLTIVLILYLVSGYLLTDKTEKFKFWNYYIIALIGAVIWLCAFLNSPTDLDWKNGNGGILWLIYRMYISGIETPFNFSDSFSIHTKNIKLEIIILLILTITPSILQAFGGFIKTNRNKKTLPNIGYK
;
A
#
# COMPACT_ATOMS: atom_id res chain seq x y z
N MET A 1 -16.89 -1.29 8.19
CA MET A 1 -15.69 -1.85 7.54
C MET A 1 -14.73 -0.77 7.07
N GLN A 2 -15.17 0.13 6.18
CA GLN A 2 -14.34 1.16 5.56
C GLN A 2 -13.50 2.00 6.56
N LEU A 3 -14.12 2.54 7.61
CA LEU A 3 -13.41 3.33 8.63
C LEU A 3 -12.26 2.53 9.31
N LYS A 4 -12.47 1.23 9.51
CA LYS A 4 -11.46 0.34 10.11
C LYS A 4 -10.29 0.09 9.15
N LEU A 5 -10.56 -0.02 7.84
CA LEU A 5 -9.52 -0.14 6.82
C LEU A 5 -8.67 1.12 6.74
N ILE A 6 -9.31 2.30 6.81
CA ILE A 6 -8.61 3.61 6.86
C ILE A 6 -7.72 3.68 8.10
N ALA A 7 -8.25 3.36 9.28
CA ALA A 7 -7.47 3.35 10.52
C ALA A 7 -6.28 2.38 10.43
N SER A 8 -6.47 1.20 9.82
CA SER A 8 -5.38 0.25 9.58
C SER A 8 -4.33 0.79 8.60
N HIS A 9 -4.74 1.48 7.54
CA HIS A 9 -3.81 2.10 6.58
C HIS A 9 -2.92 3.13 7.28
N ILE A 10 -3.51 3.98 8.10
CA ILE A 10 -2.79 4.98 8.91
C ILE A 10 -1.81 4.29 9.89
N LEU A 11 -2.24 3.22 10.56
CA LEU A 11 -1.38 2.48 11.48
C LEU A 11 -0.19 1.83 10.75
N ILE A 12 -0.43 1.21 9.61
CA ILE A 12 0.62 0.59 8.79
C ILE A 12 1.58 1.65 8.25
N PHE A 13 1.08 2.83 7.86
CA PHE A 13 1.89 3.98 7.50
C PHE A 13 2.83 4.39 8.65
N ILE A 14 2.29 4.56 9.87
CA ILE A 14 3.09 4.91 11.06
C ILE A 14 4.18 3.87 11.31
N ILE A 15 3.84 2.57 11.31
CA ILE A 15 4.80 1.47 11.46
C ILE A 15 5.86 1.52 10.36
N SER A 16 5.45 1.81 9.12
CA SER A 16 6.36 1.92 8.00
C SER A 16 7.39 3.02 8.20
N ILE A 17 6.96 4.21 8.63
CA ILE A 17 7.88 5.33 8.90
C ILE A 17 8.92 4.96 9.95
N PHE A 18 8.53 4.27 11.02
CA PHE A 18 9.50 3.76 12.00
C PHE A 18 10.47 2.73 11.39
N GLY A 19 9.99 1.79 10.58
CA GLY A 19 10.86 0.84 9.88
C GLY A 19 11.87 1.52 8.95
N ILE A 20 11.44 2.57 8.23
CA ILE A 20 12.28 3.36 7.34
C ILE A 20 13.39 4.10 8.11
N THR A 21 13.09 4.63 9.30
CA THR A 21 14.11 5.32 10.12
C THR A 21 15.26 4.38 10.51
N HIS A 22 14.96 3.11 10.82
CA HIS A 22 16.00 2.10 11.07
C HIS A 22 16.71 1.68 9.79
N LEU A 23 15.99 1.60 8.66
CA LEU A 23 16.59 1.30 7.35
C LEU A 23 17.69 2.32 7.00
N TYR A 24 17.48 3.60 7.34
CA TYR A 24 18.43 4.71 7.12
C TYR A 24 19.81 4.50 7.75
N GLU A 25 19.91 3.70 8.81
CA GLU A 25 21.19 3.38 9.46
C GLU A 25 22.10 2.51 8.59
N TYR A 26 21.54 1.85 7.56
CA TYR A 26 22.26 0.90 6.70
C TYR A 26 22.59 1.47 5.31
N VAL A 27 22.26 2.74 5.04
CA VAL A 27 22.55 3.41 3.76
C VAL A 27 24.05 3.35 3.45
N GLY A 28 24.38 2.92 2.24
CA GLY A 28 25.77 2.83 1.77
C GLY A 28 26.41 1.46 2.00
N ASN A 29 25.72 0.54 2.69
CA ASN A 29 26.10 -0.87 2.74
C ASN A 29 25.17 -1.68 1.82
N GLY A 30 25.47 -1.64 0.52
CA GLY A 30 24.53 -2.02 -0.56
C GLY A 30 23.82 -3.36 -0.38
N THR A 31 24.49 -4.43 0.07
CA THR A 31 23.82 -5.72 0.29
C THR A 31 22.86 -5.69 1.48
N THR A 32 23.29 -5.10 2.61
CA THR A 32 22.48 -5.01 3.82
C THR A 32 21.26 -4.11 3.60
N GLU A 33 21.45 -2.99 2.90
CA GLU A 33 20.40 -2.06 2.50
C GLU A 33 19.28 -2.74 1.70
N ILE A 34 19.63 -3.52 0.68
CA ILE A 34 18.65 -4.27 -0.13
C ILE A 34 17.89 -5.30 0.72
N ILE A 35 18.60 -6.04 1.60
CA ILE A 35 17.98 -7.05 2.46
C ILE A 35 16.93 -6.41 3.37
N TYR A 36 17.28 -5.30 4.04
CA TYR A 36 16.34 -4.62 4.92
C TYR A 36 15.19 -3.96 4.16
N ALA A 37 15.41 -3.42 2.95
CA ALA A 37 14.33 -2.87 2.13
C ALA A 37 13.30 -3.94 1.73
N ILE A 38 13.77 -5.13 1.30
CA ILE A 38 12.91 -6.28 0.98
C ILE A 38 12.17 -6.77 2.22
N PHE A 39 12.87 -6.85 3.36
CA PHE A 39 12.27 -7.26 4.64
C PHE A 39 11.16 -6.29 5.07
N HIS A 40 11.41 -4.99 5.00
CA HIS A 40 10.43 -3.94 5.29
C HIS A 40 9.20 -4.06 4.39
N LEU A 41 9.41 -4.15 3.07
CA LEU A 41 8.33 -4.32 2.11
C LEU A 41 7.50 -5.56 2.43
N THR A 42 8.16 -6.69 2.71
CA THR A 42 7.50 -7.94 3.05
C THR A 42 6.60 -7.81 4.29
N ILE A 43 7.10 -7.15 5.35
CA ILE A 43 6.32 -6.88 6.56
C ILE A 43 5.09 -6.03 6.23
N VAL A 44 5.26 -4.93 5.48
CA VAL A 44 4.14 -4.05 5.14
C VAL A 44 3.08 -4.78 4.33
N LEU A 45 3.47 -5.60 3.34
CA LEU A 45 2.54 -6.40 2.55
C LEU A 45 1.78 -7.41 3.43
N ILE A 46 2.46 -8.07 4.38
CA ILE A 46 1.84 -8.97 5.35
C ILE A 46 0.86 -8.22 6.25
N LEU A 47 1.22 -7.03 6.74
CA LEU A 47 0.34 -6.22 7.59
C LEU A 47 -0.96 -5.84 6.85
N TYR A 48 -0.89 -5.45 5.58
CA TYR A 48 -2.09 -5.20 4.78
C TYR A 48 -2.96 -6.46 4.63
N LEU A 49 -2.36 -7.61 4.33
CA LEU A 49 -3.08 -8.88 4.24
C LEU A 49 -3.74 -9.26 5.58
N VAL A 50 -2.99 -9.20 6.68
CA VAL A 50 -3.47 -9.54 8.03
C VAL A 50 -4.56 -8.57 8.47
N SER A 51 -4.43 -7.28 8.18
CA SER A 51 -5.47 -6.29 8.52
C SER A 51 -6.80 -6.63 7.84
N GLY A 52 -6.77 -6.97 6.56
CA GLY A 52 -7.93 -7.44 5.82
C GLY A 52 -8.56 -8.68 6.47
N TYR A 53 -7.73 -9.67 6.81
CA TYR A 53 -8.18 -10.86 7.52
C TYR A 53 -8.84 -10.50 8.87
N LEU A 54 -8.20 -9.71 9.72
CA LEU A 54 -8.72 -9.42 11.06
C LEU A 54 -10.02 -8.61 11.02
N LEU A 55 -10.11 -7.62 10.13
CA LEU A 55 -11.25 -6.68 10.06
C LEU A 55 -12.51 -7.27 9.43
N THR A 56 -12.38 -8.32 8.63
CA THR A 56 -13.50 -8.97 7.93
C THR A 56 -14.37 -9.77 8.89
N ASP A 57 -15.69 -9.62 8.86
CA ASP A 57 -16.56 -10.48 9.66
C ASP A 57 -16.52 -11.92 9.12
N LYS A 58 -16.49 -12.89 10.03
CA LYS A 58 -16.48 -14.32 9.71
C LYS A 58 -17.76 -14.79 9.03
N THR A 59 -18.88 -14.12 9.31
CA THR A 59 -20.23 -14.50 8.91
C THR A 59 -20.69 -13.85 7.61
N GLU A 60 -19.99 -12.79 7.17
CA GLU A 60 -20.35 -12.07 5.95
C GLU A 60 -19.92 -12.80 4.67
N LYS A 61 -20.73 -12.68 3.61
CA LYS A 61 -20.30 -13.08 2.26
C LYS A 61 -19.24 -12.10 1.76
N PHE A 62 -18.15 -12.63 1.22
CA PHE A 62 -17.08 -11.81 0.66
C PHE A 62 -17.61 -10.90 -0.45
N LYS A 63 -17.35 -9.60 -0.32
CA LYS A 63 -17.62 -8.57 -1.32
C LYS A 63 -16.36 -7.74 -1.51
N PHE A 64 -15.80 -7.75 -2.71
CA PHE A 64 -14.57 -6.99 -3.03
C PHE A 64 -14.75 -5.48 -2.80
N TRP A 65 -15.95 -4.96 -3.08
CA TRP A 65 -16.33 -3.57 -2.83
C TRP A 65 -16.34 -3.15 -1.35
N ASN A 66 -16.06 -4.04 -0.40
CA ASN A 66 -15.86 -3.62 0.99
C ASN A 66 -14.44 -3.08 1.26
N TYR A 67 -13.49 -3.29 0.33
CA TYR A 67 -12.06 -3.04 0.54
C TYR A 67 -11.46 -1.94 -0.35
N TYR A 68 -12.23 -1.36 -1.28
CA TYR A 68 -11.71 -0.40 -2.26
C TYR A 68 -11.44 1.02 -1.70
N ILE A 69 -11.83 1.32 -0.46
CA ILE A 69 -11.81 2.69 0.07
C ILE A 69 -10.39 3.31 0.08
N ILE A 70 -9.36 2.50 0.37
CA ILE A 70 -7.96 2.94 0.35
C ILE A 70 -7.51 3.24 -1.07
N ALA A 71 -7.80 2.35 -2.02
CA ALA A 71 -7.53 2.60 -3.44
C ALA A 71 -8.27 3.84 -3.95
N LEU A 72 -9.52 4.07 -3.55
CA LEU A 72 -10.30 5.24 -3.97
C LEU A 72 -9.67 6.55 -3.48
N ILE A 73 -9.39 6.64 -2.16
CA ILE A 73 -8.77 7.85 -1.58
C ILE A 73 -7.43 8.13 -2.26
N GLY A 74 -6.60 7.09 -2.39
CA GLY A 74 -5.31 7.21 -3.04
C GLY A 74 -5.40 7.62 -4.51
N ALA A 75 -6.36 7.07 -5.26
CA ALA A 75 -6.57 7.41 -6.67
C ALA A 75 -7.04 8.86 -6.85
N VAL A 76 -7.85 9.38 -5.92
CA VAL A 76 -8.25 10.80 -5.92
C VAL A 76 -7.04 11.70 -5.67
N ILE A 77 -6.21 11.38 -4.66
CA ILE A 77 -4.99 12.15 -4.36
C ILE A 77 -4.03 12.09 -5.56
N TRP A 78 -3.84 10.91 -6.14
CA TRP A 78 -3.02 10.69 -7.34
C TRP A 78 -3.53 11.52 -8.51
N LEU A 79 -4.85 11.52 -8.77
CA LEU A 79 -5.44 12.27 -9.88
C LEU A 79 -5.24 13.78 -9.69
N CYS A 80 -5.42 14.28 -8.46
CA CYS A 80 -5.13 15.68 -8.14
C CYS A 80 -3.66 16.03 -8.40
N ALA A 81 -2.73 15.18 -7.98
CA ALA A 81 -1.30 15.38 -8.22
C ALA A 81 -0.96 15.35 -9.72
N PHE A 82 -1.49 14.37 -10.46
CA PHE A 82 -1.29 14.23 -11.90
C PHE A 82 -1.85 15.41 -12.69
N LEU A 83 -3.05 15.89 -12.37
CA LEU A 83 -3.65 17.04 -13.05
C LEU A 83 -2.88 18.34 -12.77
N ASN A 84 -2.29 18.47 -11.58
CA ASN A 84 -1.51 19.66 -11.22
C ASN A 84 -0.10 19.65 -11.83
N SER A 85 0.57 18.49 -11.87
CA SER A 85 1.93 18.35 -12.36
C SER A 85 2.13 17.01 -13.10
N PRO A 86 1.66 16.91 -14.36
CA PRO A 86 1.63 15.64 -15.10
C PRO A 86 2.99 15.20 -15.63
N THR A 87 3.97 16.11 -15.69
CA THR A 87 5.30 15.86 -16.29
C THR A 87 6.44 16.00 -15.28
N ASP A 88 6.14 16.42 -14.06
CA ASP A 88 7.13 16.66 -13.02
C ASP A 88 6.66 16.02 -11.70
N LEU A 89 7.35 14.96 -11.32
CA LEU A 89 7.13 14.21 -10.08
C LEU A 89 8.06 14.67 -8.94
N ASP A 90 8.97 15.63 -9.22
CA ASP A 90 9.90 16.15 -8.22
C ASP A 90 9.15 17.02 -7.22
N TRP A 91 8.90 16.43 -6.06
CA TRP A 91 8.22 17.12 -4.98
C TRP A 91 9.11 18.12 -4.25
N LYS A 92 10.44 18.02 -4.37
CA LYS A 92 11.41 18.90 -3.70
C LYS A 92 11.63 20.19 -4.48
N ASN A 93 11.72 20.10 -5.81
CA ASN A 93 12.09 21.24 -6.66
C ASN A 93 11.03 21.64 -7.70
N GLY A 94 9.91 20.92 -7.79
CA GLY A 94 8.86 21.16 -8.78
C GLY A 94 7.78 22.17 -8.33
N ASN A 95 7.24 22.93 -9.29
CA ASN A 95 6.21 23.97 -9.07
C ASN A 95 4.85 23.43 -8.58
N GLY A 96 4.58 22.13 -8.72
CA GLY A 96 3.39 21.42 -8.21
C GLY A 96 3.70 20.36 -7.15
N GLY A 97 4.91 20.41 -6.58
CA GLY A 97 5.52 19.30 -5.85
C GLY A 97 4.78 18.83 -4.59
N ILE A 98 4.00 19.71 -3.95
CA ILE A 98 3.36 19.37 -2.67
C ILE A 98 2.26 18.31 -2.79
N LEU A 99 1.52 18.27 -3.90
CA LEU A 99 0.50 17.22 -4.11
C LEU A 99 1.15 15.86 -4.36
N TRP A 100 2.27 15.84 -5.09
CA TRP A 100 3.09 14.64 -5.23
C TRP A 100 3.71 14.20 -3.91
N LEU A 101 4.11 15.12 -3.03
CA LEU A 101 4.56 14.79 -1.68
C LEU A 101 3.44 14.13 -0.86
N ILE A 102 2.25 14.75 -0.80
CA ILE A 102 1.08 14.20 -0.08
C ILE A 102 0.75 12.81 -0.60
N TYR A 103 0.76 12.64 -1.92
CA TYR A 103 0.54 11.37 -2.55
C TYR A 103 1.60 10.31 -2.18
N ARG A 104 2.90 10.65 -2.27
CA ARG A 104 3.99 9.73 -1.91
C ARG A 104 3.97 9.37 -0.43
N MET A 105 3.62 10.31 0.45
CA MET A 105 3.36 10.01 1.87
C MET A 105 2.23 8.99 2.04
N TYR A 106 1.16 9.10 1.25
CA TYR A 106 0.03 8.17 1.33
C TYR A 106 0.42 6.72 0.96
N ILE A 107 1.33 6.54 0.01
CA ILE A 107 1.80 5.22 -0.46
C ILE A 107 3.15 4.79 0.12
N SER A 108 3.77 5.59 1.01
CA SER A 108 5.15 5.39 1.47
C SER A 108 5.40 4.02 2.10
N GLY A 109 4.36 3.44 2.71
CA GLY A 109 4.33 2.06 3.18
C GLY A 109 4.94 1.06 2.20
N ILE A 110 4.58 1.21 0.92
CA ILE A 110 4.93 0.28 -0.16
C ILE A 110 5.97 0.91 -1.08
N GLU A 111 5.92 2.22 -1.31
CA GLU A 111 6.83 2.92 -2.22
C GLU A 111 8.26 3.01 -1.68
N THR A 112 8.44 3.30 -0.39
CA THR A 112 9.76 3.68 0.13
C THR A 112 10.86 2.64 -0.05
N PRO A 113 10.63 1.32 0.08
CA PRO A 113 11.63 0.32 -0.28
C PRO A 113 12.23 0.54 -1.67
N PHE A 114 11.41 0.95 -2.64
CA PHE A 114 11.77 1.22 -4.04
C PHE A 114 12.36 2.60 -4.31
N ASN A 115 12.56 3.44 -3.30
CA ASN A 115 13.20 4.75 -3.50
C ASN A 115 14.22 5.04 -2.38
N PHE A 116 14.63 3.99 -1.66
CA PHE A 116 15.56 4.10 -0.56
C PHE A 116 17.01 4.21 -1.03
N SER A 117 17.32 3.59 -2.18
CA SER A 117 18.66 3.56 -2.79
C SER A 117 18.56 3.77 -4.30
N ASP A 118 19.60 4.34 -4.92
CA ASP A 118 19.70 4.42 -6.38
C ASP A 118 19.73 3.02 -7.03
N SER A 119 20.23 2.01 -6.31
CA SER A 119 20.24 0.62 -6.76
C SER A 119 18.86 -0.04 -6.84
N PHE A 120 17.86 0.54 -6.18
CA PHE A 120 16.50 0.00 -6.12
C PHE A 120 15.52 1.16 -6.19
N SER A 121 15.54 1.87 -7.32
CA SER A 121 14.74 3.06 -7.61
C SER A 121 13.61 2.76 -8.60
N ILE A 122 12.39 3.22 -8.31
CA ILE A 122 11.30 3.27 -9.31
C ILE A 122 11.40 4.48 -10.24
N HIS A 123 12.35 5.39 -9.99
CA HIS A 123 12.63 6.48 -10.90
C HIS A 123 13.17 5.92 -12.22
N THR A 124 12.42 6.17 -13.29
CA THR A 124 12.81 5.73 -14.63
C THR A 124 12.99 6.93 -15.54
N LYS A 125 13.73 6.77 -16.64
CA LYS A 125 13.78 7.79 -17.70
C LYS A 125 12.42 8.02 -18.38
N ASN A 126 11.42 7.20 -18.08
CA ASN A 126 10.08 7.27 -18.66
C ASN A 126 9.06 7.70 -17.60
N ILE A 127 8.77 9.01 -17.57
CA ILE A 127 7.83 9.61 -16.63
C ILE A 127 6.43 8.96 -16.67
N LYS A 128 5.96 8.55 -17.84
CA LYS A 128 4.65 7.89 -18.00
C LYS A 128 4.62 6.54 -17.31
N LEU A 129 5.72 5.79 -17.38
CA LEU A 129 5.85 4.51 -16.70
C LEU A 129 5.85 4.70 -15.18
N GLU A 130 6.60 5.69 -14.67
CA GLU A 130 6.64 5.99 -13.23
C GLU A 130 5.24 6.35 -12.70
N ILE A 131 4.51 7.19 -13.42
CA ILE A 131 3.12 7.57 -13.10
C ILE A 131 2.19 6.35 -13.00
N ILE A 132 2.34 5.37 -13.89
CA ILE A 132 1.57 4.13 -13.88
C ILE A 132 1.97 3.24 -12.68
N ILE A 133 3.28 3.12 -12.41
CA ILE A 133 3.78 2.35 -11.25
C ILE A 133 3.19 2.91 -9.96
N LEU A 134 3.22 4.24 -9.78
CA LEU A 134 2.63 4.91 -8.64
C LEU A 134 1.13 4.55 -8.50
N LEU A 135 0.36 4.64 -9.60
CA LEU A 135 -1.05 4.24 -9.58
C LEU A 135 -1.24 2.77 -9.15
N ILE A 136 -0.38 1.85 -9.60
CA ILE A 136 -0.42 0.45 -9.16
C ILE A 136 -0.17 0.34 -7.64
N LEU A 137 0.85 1.03 -7.13
CA LEU A 137 1.16 1.04 -5.68
C LEU A 137 0.00 1.56 -4.84
N THR A 138 -0.83 2.44 -5.40
CA THR A 138 -2.05 2.98 -4.77
C THR A 138 -3.11 1.91 -4.53
N ILE A 139 -3.21 0.94 -5.43
CA ILE A 139 -4.25 -0.10 -5.42
C ILE A 139 -3.82 -1.31 -4.58
N THR A 140 -2.51 -1.56 -4.47
CA THR A 140 -1.92 -2.71 -3.76
C THR A 140 -2.45 -2.90 -2.32
N PRO A 141 -2.55 -1.87 -1.44
CA PRO A 141 -3.11 -2.02 -0.10
C PRO A 141 -4.51 -2.63 -0.08
N SER A 142 -5.41 -2.13 -0.95
CA SER A 142 -6.78 -2.60 -1.08
C SER A 142 -6.86 -4.05 -1.58
N ILE A 143 -6.02 -4.43 -2.55
CA ILE A 143 -5.96 -5.80 -3.06
C ILE A 143 -5.54 -6.77 -1.95
N LEU A 144 -4.49 -6.43 -1.20
CA LEU A 144 -3.99 -7.26 -0.10
C LEU A 144 -5.02 -7.41 1.02
N GLN A 145 -5.67 -6.32 1.41
CA GLN A 145 -6.75 -6.36 2.40
C GLN A 145 -7.93 -7.22 1.92
N ALA A 146 -8.33 -7.07 0.66
CA ALA A 146 -9.37 -7.91 0.06
C ALA A 146 -8.97 -9.38 0.07
N PHE A 147 -7.71 -9.70 -0.27
CA PHE A 147 -7.20 -11.07 -0.24
C PHE A 147 -7.22 -11.67 1.17
N GLY A 148 -6.81 -10.92 2.19
CA GLY A 148 -6.92 -11.32 3.59
C GLY A 148 -8.37 -11.62 4.01
N GLY A 149 -9.31 -10.74 3.63
CA GLY A 149 -10.74 -10.95 3.89
C GLY A 149 -11.33 -12.15 3.16
N PHE A 150 -10.90 -12.40 1.92
CA PHE A 150 -11.27 -13.58 1.14
C PHE A 150 -10.83 -14.88 1.84
N ILE A 151 -9.59 -14.94 2.33
CA ILE A 151 -9.07 -16.09 3.08
C ILE A 151 -9.94 -16.38 4.30
N LYS A 152 -10.28 -15.36 5.10
CA LYS A 152 -11.13 -15.55 6.30
C LYS A 152 -12.50 -16.10 5.96
N THR A 153 -13.15 -15.50 4.97
CA THR A 153 -14.51 -15.88 4.56
C THR A 153 -14.56 -17.33 4.06
N ASN A 154 -13.58 -17.75 3.26
CA ASN A 154 -13.54 -19.11 2.74
C ASN A 154 -13.14 -20.17 3.77
N ARG A 155 -12.30 -19.81 4.76
CA ARG A 155 -11.99 -20.70 5.88
C ARG A 155 -13.24 -21.01 6.71
N ASN A 156 -14.14 -20.04 6.90
CA ASN A 156 -15.36 -20.25 7.68
C ASN A 156 -16.45 -21.02 6.93
N LYS A 157 -16.56 -20.84 5.61
CA LYS A 157 -17.46 -21.68 4.78
C LYS A 157 -17.14 -23.17 4.88
N LYS A 158 -15.88 -23.53 5.09
CA LYS A 158 -15.46 -24.94 5.28
C LYS A 158 -15.81 -25.49 6.67
N THR A 159 -16.01 -24.62 7.67
CA THR A 159 -16.21 -25.04 9.08
C THR A 159 -17.67 -24.95 9.53
N LEU A 160 -18.51 -24.15 8.88
CA LEU A 160 -19.95 -24.18 9.09
C LEU A 160 -20.56 -25.27 8.19
N PRO A 161 -21.11 -26.37 8.74
CA PRO A 161 -21.85 -27.32 7.93
C PRO A 161 -22.98 -26.59 7.22
N ASN A 162 -23.19 -26.95 5.95
CA ASN A 162 -24.30 -26.47 5.16
C ASN A 162 -25.57 -27.03 5.83
N ILE A 163 -26.14 -26.29 6.79
CA ILE A 163 -27.44 -26.62 7.38
C ILE A 163 -28.45 -26.25 6.30
N GLY A 164 -28.57 -27.16 5.32
CA GLY A 164 -29.66 -27.19 4.39
C GLY A 164 -30.92 -27.44 5.19
N TYR A 165 -31.68 -26.39 5.45
CA TYR A 165 -33.09 -26.54 5.75
C TYR A 165 -33.73 -27.14 4.49
N LYS A 166 -34.04 -28.44 4.57
CA LYS A 166 -35.00 -29.11 3.69
C LYS A 166 -36.38 -28.51 3.92
#